data_AF-A0A7C6IPT2-F1
#
_entry.id   AF-A0A7C6IPT2-F1
#
_cell.length_a   1.000
_cell.length_b   1.000
_cell.length_c   1.000
_cell.angle_alpha   90.00
_cell.angle_beta   90.00
_cell.angle_gamma   90.00
#
_symmetry.space_group_name_H-M   'P 1'
#
loop_
_entity.id
_entity.type
_entity.pdbx_description
1 polymer ?
#
loop_
_entity_poly.entity_id
_entity_poly.type
_entity_poly.pdbx_seq_one_letter_code
_entity_poly.pdbx_strand_id
1 'polypeptide(L)'
;MMWELIRLNKKKSVLLFACMALILLTLGYLIGEVFFERFWVGILLAIVVWAILAAVSFTKGESILLKTNNTYLVSKEMHPQLHNVVEEMCLAANINYKPQIYLIATPSLNAFATGIKEENAAIAVTTGLLENLNRDELQGVIAHELSHIYHRDTLYMTLAATMLGSIQMLSRMSLRASRFVGGSRFSSGSGSRSRSKSSSNSSSNSSGLRALLFLLLILVSIIGPFFAMLFYFSLSRKREYLADASAARLTRYPEGLASALEKISMSSFIRNANSLTGPMFIVNPLRSTDSLL
;
A
#
# COMPACT_ATOMS: atom_id res chain seq x y z
N MET A 1 19.60 -22.04 0.87
CA MET A 1 20.47 -20.82 0.84
C MET A 1 19.63 -19.54 0.79
N MET A 2 20.14 -18.36 1.19
CA MET A 2 19.35 -17.10 1.22
C MET A 2 18.68 -16.75 -0.12
N TRP A 3 19.33 -17.06 -1.25
CA TRP A 3 18.78 -16.92 -2.61
C TRP A 3 17.51 -17.75 -2.86
N GLU A 4 17.40 -18.89 -2.18
CA GLU A 4 16.24 -19.79 -2.26
C GLU A 4 15.04 -19.21 -1.49
N LEU A 5 15.30 -18.60 -0.33
CA LEU A 5 14.30 -17.86 0.45
C LEU A 5 13.77 -16.66 -0.35
N ILE A 6 14.65 -15.91 -1.03
CA ILE A 6 14.28 -14.81 -1.92
C ILE A 6 13.38 -15.33 -3.06
N ARG A 7 13.75 -16.45 -3.69
CA ARG A 7 12.96 -17.04 -4.79
C ARG A 7 11.59 -17.53 -4.34
N LEU A 8 11.51 -18.19 -3.18
CA LEU A 8 10.25 -18.65 -2.60
C LEU A 8 9.36 -17.46 -2.18
N ASN A 9 9.95 -16.40 -1.62
CA ASN A 9 9.23 -15.17 -1.31
C ASN A 9 8.68 -14.49 -2.56
N LYS A 10 9.44 -14.46 -3.67
CA LYS A 10 8.94 -13.95 -4.95
C LYS A 10 7.73 -14.74 -5.45
N LYS A 11 7.77 -16.08 -5.43
CA LYS A 11 6.63 -16.93 -5.84
C LYS A 11 5.39 -16.69 -4.96
N LYS A 12 5.56 -16.65 -3.64
CA LYS A 12 4.46 -16.36 -2.69
C LYS A 12 3.90 -14.95 -2.89
N SER A 13 4.75 -13.97 -3.21
CA SER A 13 4.33 -12.60 -3.50
C SER A 13 3.46 -12.53 -4.76
N VAL A 14 3.85 -13.23 -5.83
CA VAL A 14 3.05 -13.33 -7.05
C VAL A 14 1.70 -13.99 -6.77
N LEU A 15 1.66 -15.03 -5.95
CA LEU A 15 0.41 -15.67 -5.54
C LEU A 15 -0.50 -14.71 -4.77
N LEU A 16 0.02 -14.00 -3.77
CA LEU A 16 -0.76 -13.01 -3.00
C LEU A 16 -1.28 -11.89 -3.90
N PHE A 17 -0.46 -11.40 -4.83
CA PHE A 17 -0.85 -10.40 -5.80
C PHE A 17 -1.97 -10.91 -6.73
N ALA A 18 -1.89 -12.16 -7.20
CA ALA A 18 -2.93 -12.79 -8.00
C ALA A 18 -4.25 -12.94 -7.22
N CYS A 19 -4.20 -13.28 -5.93
CA CYS A 19 -5.39 -13.33 -5.07
C CYS A 19 -6.05 -11.95 -4.93
N MET A 20 -5.28 -10.89 -4.76
CA MET A 20 -5.82 -9.52 -4.74
C MET A 20 -6.41 -9.11 -6.10
N ALA A 21 -5.76 -9.47 -7.21
CA ALA A 21 -6.27 -9.20 -8.55
C ALA A 21 -7.61 -9.94 -8.77
N LEU A 22 -7.74 -11.17 -8.29
CA LEU A 22 -8.99 -11.92 -8.32
C LEU A 22 -10.10 -11.20 -7.54
N ILE A 23 -9.80 -10.66 -6.35
CA ILE A 23 -10.76 -9.84 -5.58
C ILE A 23 -11.19 -8.60 -6.39
N LEU A 24 -10.24 -7.89 -7.02
CA LEU A 24 -10.54 -6.72 -7.83
C LEU A 24 -11.47 -7.07 -9.02
N LEU A 25 -11.15 -8.14 -9.74
CA LEU A 25 -11.91 -8.58 -10.91
C LEU A 25 -13.29 -9.11 -10.54
N THR A 26 -13.42 -9.87 -9.45
CA THR A 26 -14.73 -10.34 -8.95
C THR A 26 -15.61 -9.18 -8.52
N LEU A 27 -15.04 -8.17 -7.86
CA LEU A 27 -15.76 -6.96 -7.49
C LEU A 27 -16.19 -6.17 -8.74
N GLY A 28 -15.31 -6.04 -9.74
CA GLY A 28 -15.63 -5.45 -11.04
C GLY A 28 -16.76 -6.20 -11.78
N TYR A 29 -16.70 -7.53 -11.81
CA TYR A 29 -17.74 -8.40 -12.38
C TYR A 29 -19.10 -8.13 -11.73
N LEU A 30 -19.16 -8.13 -10.39
CA LEU A 30 -20.40 -7.91 -9.65
C LEU A 30 -20.96 -6.50 -9.85
N ILE A 31 -20.11 -5.47 -9.89
CA ILE A 31 -20.55 -4.11 -10.23
C ILE A 31 -21.12 -4.06 -11.65
N GLY A 32 -20.45 -4.69 -12.62
CA GLY A 32 -20.88 -4.74 -14.02
C GLY A 32 -22.28 -5.35 -14.19
N GLU A 33 -22.50 -6.50 -13.57
CA GLU A 33 -23.79 -7.19 -13.61
C GLU A 33 -24.91 -6.41 -12.90
N VAL A 34 -24.64 -5.85 -11.72
CA VAL A 34 -25.68 -5.18 -10.91
C VAL A 34 -26.07 -3.80 -11.45
N PHE A 35 -25.11 -3.01 -11.94
CA PHE A 35 -25.36 -1.61 -12.33
C PHE A 35 -25.48 -1.41 -13.84
N PHE A 36 -24.69 -2.12 -14.65
CA PHE A 36 -24.60 -1.92 -16.10
C PHE A 36 -25.26 -3.04 -16.92
N GLU A 37 -25.78 -4.07 -16.24
CA GLU A 37 -26.34 -5.30 -16.84
C GLU A 37 -25.36 -6.00 -17.82
N ARG A 38 -24.05 -5.75 -17.66
CA ARG A 38 -22.97 -6.25 -18.52
C ARG A 38 -21.70 -6.48 -17.68
N PHE A 39 -21.37 -7.72 -17.36
CA PHE A 39 -20.17 -8.06 -16.56
C PHE A 39 -18.87 -7.46 -17.11
N TRP A 40 -18.66 -7.51 -18.42
CA TRP A 40 -17.40 -7.11 -19.04
C TRP A 40 -17.11 -5.62 -18.90
N VAL A 41 -18.16 -4.78 -18.84
CA VAL A 41 -18.03 -3.33 -18.60
C VAL A 41 -17.48 -3.09 -17.20
N GLY A 42 -17.97 -3.81 -16.19
CA GLY A 42 -17.51 -3.68 -14.81
C GLY A 42 -16.07 -4.18 -14.60
N ILE A 43 -15.70 -5.29 -15.25
CA ILE A 43 -14.32 -5.79 -15.24
C ILE A 43 -13.38 -4.78 -15.91
N LEU A 44 -13.74 -4.28 -17.08
CA LEU A 44 -12.95 -3.28 -17.80
C LEU A 44 -12.78 -2.01 -16.96
N LEU A 45 -13.85 -1.53 -16.32
CA LEU A 45 -13.80 -0.39 -15.42
C LEU A 45 -12.83 -0.64 -14.25
N ALA A 46 -12.88 -1.81 -13.62
CA ALA A 46 -11.98 -2.13 -12.50
C ALA A 46 -10.50 -2.14 -12.93
N ILE A 47 -10.20 -2.72 -14.10
CA ILE A 47 -8.84 -2.74 -14.66
C ILE A 47 -8.38 -1.33 -15.01
N VAL A 48 -9.22 -0.54 -15.68
CA VAL A 48 -8.90 0.84 -16.07
C VAL A 48 -8.65 1.72 -14.85
N VAL A 49 -9.51 1.64 -13.84
CA VAL A 49 -9.34 2.36 -12.57
C VAL A 49 -8.01 2.00 -11.93
N TRP A 50 -7.70 0.71 -11.81
CA TRP A 50 -6.43 0.27 -11.25
C TRP A 50 -5.23 0.73 -12.08
N ALA A 51 -5.30 0.60 -13.41
CA ALA A 51 -4.22 1.01 -14.32
C ALA A 51 -3.96 2.53 -14.26
N ILE A 52 -5.00 3.35 -14.17
CA ILE A 52 -4.87 4.81 -14.00
C ILE A 52 -4.21 5.13 -12.65
N LEU A 53 -4.69 4.54 -11.56
CA LEU A 53 -4.11 4.76 -10.23
C LEU A 53 -2.65 4.30 -10.16
N ALA A 54 -2.35 3.16 -10.78
CA ALA A 54 -0.98 2.65 -10.89
C ALA A 54 -0.11 3.63 -11.71
N ALA A 55 -0.56 4.08 -12.89
CA ALA A 55 0.19 5.00 -13.74
C ALA A 55 0.47 6.36 -13.06
N VAL A 56 -0.50 6.90 -12.31
CA VAL A 56 -0.31 8.10 -11.50
C VAL A 56 0.73 7.86 -10.41
N SER A 57 0.64 6.71 -9.72
CA SER A 57 1.59 6.34 -8.69
C SER A 57 3.01 6.16 -9.25
N PHE A 58 3.14 5.58 -10.45
CA PHE A 58 4.41 5.40 -11.15
C PHE A 58 5.12 6.71 -11.51
N THR A 59 4.36 7.70 -11.97
CA THR A 59 4.92 8.94 -12.52
C THR A 59 5.08 10.02 -11.48
N LYS A 60 4.25 10.05 -10.45
CA LYS A 60 4.19 11.15 -9.47
C LYS A 60 4.38 10.72 -8.02
N GLY A 61 4.43 9.42 -7.71
CA GLY A 61 4.43 8.91 -6.34
C GLY A 61 5.51 9.51 -5.45
N GLU A 62 6.76 9.51 -5.90
CA GLU A 62 7.90 10.09 -5.19
C GLU A 62 7.72 11.60 -4.97
N SER A 63 7.38 12.35 -6.00
CA SER A 63 7.22 13.81 -5.91
C SER A 63 6.08 14.23 -4.97
N ILE A 64 5.01 13.43 -4.88
CA ILE A 64 3.90 13.67 -3.96
C ILE A 64 4.37 13.49 -2.52
N LEU A 65 5.14 12.42 -2.25
CA LEU A 65 5.66 12.13 -0.91
C LEU A 65 6.70 13.16 -0.46
N LEU A 66 7.63 13.55 -1.34
CA LEU A 66 8.66 14.54 -1.02
C LEU A 66 8.05 15.93 -0.78
N LYS A 67 7.13 16.38 -1.64
CA LYS A 67 6.47 17.70 -1.51
C LYS A 67 5.59 17.82 -0.27
N THR A 68 4.97 16.73 0.16
CA THR A 68 4.07 16.75 1.33
C THR A 68 4.86 16.89 2.64
N ASN A 69 6.13 16.47 2.66
CA ASN A 69 6.95 16.43 3.87
C ASN A 69 7.97 17.58 3.98
N ASN A 70 7.86 18.65 3.17
CA ASN A 70 8.81 19.79 3.18
C ASN A 70 10.28 19.35 3.13
N THR A 71 10.59 18.36 2.28
CA THR A 71 11.95 17.82 2.14
C THR A 71 12.87 18.83 1.47
N TYR A 72 14.12 18.92 1.94
CA TYR A 72 15.19 19.65 1.24
C TYR A 72 16.30 18.69 0.81
N LEU A 73 16.84 18.93 -0.38
CA LEU A 73 17.95 18.14 -0.92
C LEU A 73 19.20 18.44 -0.08
N VAL A 74 19.88 17.38 0.36
CA VAL A 74 21.11 17.51 1.12
C VAL A 74 22.30 17.47 0.18
N SER A 75 23.15 18.50 0.23
CA SER A 75 24.46 18.45 -0.41
C SER A 75 25.47 17.78 0.51
N LYS A 76 26.53 17.20 -0.07
CA LYS A 76 27.61 16.54 0.70
C LYS A 76 28.30 17.49 1.69
N GLU A 77 28.28 18.79 1.40
CA GLU A 77 28.82 19.85 2.26
C GLU A 77 27.98 20.06 3.52
N MET A 78 26.66 19.90 3.44
CA MET A 78 25.75 20.10 4.57
C MET A 78 25.80 18.95 5.59
N HIS A 79 25.79 17.70 5.10
CA HIS A 79 25.89 16.50 5.96
C HIS A 79 26.85 15.46 5.36
N PRO A 80 28.16 15.60 5.56
CA PRO A 80 29.16 14.70 4.99
C PRO A 80 29.01 13.27 5.54
N GLN A 81 28.68 13.11 6.82
CA GLN A 81 28.52 11.79 7.45
C GLN A 81 27.38 10.98 6.82
N LEU A 82 26.22 11.61 6.58
CA LEU A 82 25.08 10.93 5.94
C LEU A 82 25.43 10.50 4.51
N HIS A 83 26.08 11.38 3.74
CA HIS A 83 26.53 11.05 2.39
C HIS A 83 27.52 9.89 2.38
N ASN A 84 28.46 9.85 3.33
CA ASN A 84 29.44 8.77 3.43
C ASN A 84 28.78 7.44 3.77
N VAL A 85 27.85 7.42 4.74
CA VAL A 85 27.10 6.20 5.11
C VAL A 85 26.27 5.67 3.93
N VAL A 86 25.56 6.56 3.22
CA VAL A 86 24.80 6.15 2.02
C VAL A 86 25.73 5.64 0.92
N GLU A 87 26.88 6.29 0.67
CA GLU A 87 27.88 5.83 -0.30
C GLU A 87 28.44 4.45 0.05
N GLU A 88 28.82 4.23 1.31
CA GLU A 88 29.31 2.95 1.81
C GLU A 88 28.29 1.83 1.61
N MET A 89 27.01 2.09 1.93
CA MET A 89 25.96 1.08 1.76
C MET A 89 25.62 0.83 0.29
N CYS A 90 25.69 1.85 -0.58
CA CYS A 90 25.55 1.66 -2.03
C CYS A 90 26.66 0.78 -2.60
N LEU A 91 27.91 0.99 -2.15
CA LEU A 91 29.04 0.15 -2.54
C LEU A 91 28.86 -1.28 -2.02
N ALA A 92 28.49 -1.47 -0.76
CA ALA A 92 28.26 -2.79 -0.17
C ALA A 92 27.12 -3.55 -0.86
N ALA A 93 26.06 -2.85 -1.29
CA ALA A 93 24.91 -3.42 -1.98
C ALA A 93 25.14 -3.61 -3.49
N ASN A 94 26.25 -3.13 -4.03
CA ASN A 94 26.57 -3.14 -5.46
C ASN A 94 25.46 -2.49 -6.31
N ILE A 95 25.00 -1.32 -5.86
CA ILE A 95 23.99 -0.53 -6.57
C ILE A 95 24.69 0.44 -7.53
N ASN A 96 24.24 0.47 -8.78
CA ASN A 96 24.86 1.26 -9.85
C ASN A 96 24.52 2.76 -9.78
N TYR A 97 23.38 3.11 -9.19
CA TYR A 97 22.87 4.48 -9.11
C TYR A 97 22.73 4.90 -7.65
N LYS A 98 23.47 5.94 -7.27
CA LYS A 98 23.36 6.50 -5.91
C LYS A 98 22.00 7.19 -5.76
N PRO A 99 21.19 6.84 -4.74
CA PRO A 99 19.92 7.51 -4.51
C PRO A 99 20.12 8.96 -4.08
N GLN A 100 19.16 9.81 -4.41
CA GLN A 100 19.11 11.19 -3.94
C GLN A 100 18.84 11.22 -2.43
N ILE A 101 19.53 12.09 -1.70
CA ILE A 101 19.42 12.17 -0.24
C ILE A 101 18.63 13.42 0.13
N TYR A 102 17.55 13.22 0.86
CA TYR A 102 16.68 14.27 1.35
C TYR A 102 16.69 14.30 2.87
N LEU A 103 16.52 15.50 3.44
CA LEU A 103 16.33 15.69 4.86
C LEU A 103 14.96 16.31 5.11
N ILE A 104 14.30 15.81 6.15
CA ILE A 104 12.99 16.27 6.61
C ILE A 104 13.21 16.94 7.96
N ALA A 105 12.87 18.22 8.06
CA ALA A 105 12.97 18.99 9.31
C ALA A 105 11.86 18.59 10.28
N THR A 106 12.07 17.51 11.03
CA THR A 106 11.15 17.01 12.05
C THR A 106 11.92 16.29 13.15
N PRO A 107 11.54 16.47 14.43
CA PRO A 107 12.16 15.77 15.55
C PRO A 107 11.78 14.29 15.62
N SER A 108 10.86 13.83 14.77
CA SER A 108 10.50 12.40 14.70
C SER A 108 11.68 11.56 14.20
N LEU A 109 11.85 10.35 14.73
CA LEU A 109 12.87 9.41 14.25
C LEU A 109 12.27 8.60 13.10
N ASN A 110 12.63 8.94 11.86
CA ASN A 110 12.12 8.24 10.69
C ASN A 110 13.09 8.32 9.50
N ALA A 111 13.00 7.32 8.63
CA ALA A 111 13.59 7.33 7.30
C ALA A 111 12.69 6.53 6.37
N PHE A 112 12.75 6.83 5.08
CA PHE A 112 12.11 6.00 4.07
C PHE A 112 12.84 6.08 2.74
N ALA A 113 12.87 4.94 2.04
CA ALA A 113 13.25 4.87 0.64
C ALA A 113 12.03 5.02 -0.29
N THR A 114 12.22 5.75 -1.37
CA THR A 114 11.25 5.87 -2.46
C THR A 114 11.95 5.77 -3.81
N GLY A 115 11.16 5.69 -4.87
CA GLY A 115 11.64 5.44 -6.23
C GLY A 115 11.45 3.99 -6.65
N ILE A 116 10.92 3.84 -7.87
CA ILE A 116 10.51 2.56 -8.44
C ILE A 116 11.66 1.93 -9.23
N LYS A 117 12.53 2.77 -9.78
CA LYS A 117 13.76 2.39 -10.45
C LYS A 117 14.94 2.91 -9.65
N GLU A 118 16.04 2.17 -9.70
CA GLU A 118 17.30 2.55 -9.04
C GLU A 118 17.80 3.94 -9.48
N GLU A 119 17.60 4.30 -10.76
CA GLU A 119 18.00 5.60 -11.34
C GLU A 119 17.28 6.82 -10.72
N ASN A 120 16.06 6.62 -10.22
CA ASN A 120 15.23 7.66 -9.61
C ASN A 120 14.95 7.32 -8.13
N ALA A 121 15.87 6.60 -7.49
CA ALA A 121 15.70 6.27 -6.09
C ALA A 121 16.06 7.48 -5.21
N ALA A 122 15.33 7.64 -4.12
CA ALA A 122 15.60 8.66 -3.11
C ALA A 122 15.47 8.07 -1.71
N ILE A 123 16.31 8.54 -0.80
CA ILE A 123 16.27 8.24 0.62
C ILE A 123 16.02 9.54 1.35
N ALA A 124 14.93 9.60 2.11
CA ALA A 124 14.64 10.70 2.99
C ALA A 124 14.90 10.29 4.44
N VAL A 125 15.64 11.12 5.17
CA VAL A 125 15.95 10.94 6.59
C VAL A 125 15.41 12.14 7.36
N THR A 126 14.99 11.97 8.61
CA THR A 126 14.56 13.09 9.45
C THR A 126 15.72 13.67 10.26
N THR A 127 15.64 14.95 10.63
CA THR A 127 16.62 15.57 11.54
C THR A 127 16.67 14.87 12.90
N GLY A 128 15.50 14.48 13.44
CA GLY A 128 15.42 13.72 14.69
C GLY A 128 16.15 12.38 14.63
N LEU A 129 16.16 11.70 13.48
CA LEU A 129 16.93 10.46 13.32
C LEU A 129 18.44 10.72 13.34
N LEU A 130 18.90 11.76 12.62
CA LEU A 130 20.33 12.12 12.60
C LEU A 130 20.87 12.58 13.96
N GLU A 131 20.04 13.24 14.77
CA GLU A 131 20.43 13.74 16.09
C GLU A 131 20.48 12.64 17.16
N ASN A 132 19.69 11.58 17.01
CA ASN A 132 19.54 10.53 18.04
C ASN A 132 20.29 9.23 17.72
N LEU A 133 20.64 8.99 16.45
CA LEU A 133 21.39 7.81 16.04
C LEU A 133 22.89 8.09 15.91
N ASN A 134 23.69 7.13 16.37
CA ASN A 134 25.12 7.12 16.07
C ASN A 134 25.38 6.64 14.64
N ARG A 135 26.64 6.66 14.21
CA ARG A 135 27.03 6.30 12.84
C ARG A 135 26.66 4.86 12.47
N ASP A 136 26.86 3.91 13.36
CA ASP A 136 26.64 2.48 13.09
C ASP A 136 25.14 2.15 13.05
N GLU A 137 24.36 2.79 13.91
CA GLU A 137 22.90 2.76 13.91
C GLU A 137 22.32 3.35 12.63
N LEU A 138 22.80 4.54 12.23
CA LEU A 138 22.41 5.18 10.99
C LEU A 138 22.77 4.28 9.79
N GLN A 139 23.94 3.65 9.81
CA GLN A 139 24.35 2.70 8.77
C GLN A 139 23.43 1.48 8.71
N GLY A 140 22.97 0.96 9.86
CA GLY A 140 21.96 -0.09 9.94
C GLY A 140 20.64 0.31 9.29
N VAL A 141 20.11 1.49 9.64
CA VAL A 141 18.85 2.01 9.07
C VAL A 141 18.96 2.27 7.58
N ILE A 142 20.05 2.92 7.12
CA ILE A 142 20.27 3.18 5.70
C ILE A 142 20.43 1.87 4.93
N ALA A 143 21.10 0.86 5.48
CA ALA A 143 21.21 -0.44 4.85
C ALA A 143 19.84 -1.15 4.71
N HIS A 144 18.96 -1.01 5.72
CA HIS A 144 17.57 -1.49 5.66
C HIS A 144 16.80 -0.77 4.53
N GLU A 145 16.79 0.57 4.52
CA GLU A 145 16.08 1.35 3.50
C GLU A 145 16.61 1.09 2.08
N LEU A 146 17.93 1.00 1.94
CA LEU A 146 18.58 0.73 0.66
C LEU A 146 18.25 -0.68 0.15
N SER A 147 18.05 -1.65 1.05
CA SER A 147 17.67 -3.01 0.66
C SER A 147 16.30 -3.06 -0.01
N HIS A 148 15.37 -2.14 0.31
CA HIS A 148 14.09 -2.03 -0.37
C HIS A 148 14.25 -1.56 -1.82
N ILE A 149 15.19 -0.66 -2.07
CA ILE A 149 15.55 -0.21 -3.43
C ILE A 149 16.21 -1.37 -4.19
N TYR A 150 17.20 -2.02 -3.59
CA TYR A 150 17.96 -3.11 -4.19
C TYR A 150 17.08 -4.30 -4.61
N HIS A 151 16.13 -4.70 -3.77
CA HIS A 151 15.22 -5.82 -4.09
C HIS A 151 14.00 -5.41 -4.92
N ARG A 152 13.86 -4.11 -5.24
CA ARG A 152 12.71 -3.50 -5.92
C ARG A 152 11.41 -3.67 -5.15
N ASP A 153 11.51 -3.65 -3.84
CA ASP A 153 10.38 -3.87 -2.94
C ASP A 153 9.42 -2.69 -3.00
N THR A 154 9.96 -1.48 -3.19
CA THR A 154 9.19 -0.26 -3.48
C THR A 154 8.24 -0.46 -4.65
N LEU A 155 8.70 -0.96 -5.80
CA LEU A 155 7.87 -1.25 -6.98
C LEU A 155 6.69 -2.19 -6.65
N TYR A 156 6.98 -3.34 -6.04
CA TYR A 156 5.96 -4.34 -5.75
C TYR A 156 4.96 -3.85 -4.70
N MET A 157 5.44 -3.15 -3.67
CA MET A 157 4.59 -2.59 -2.62
C MET A 157 3.73 -1.45 -3.14
N THR A 158 4.23 -0.60 -4.03
CA THR A 158 3.44 0.43 -4.72
C THR A 158 2.34 -0.19 -5.58
N LEU A 159 2.64 -1.24 -6.35
CA LEU A 159 1.64 -1.98 -7.13
C LEU A 159 0.59 -2.66 -6.24
N ALA A 160 0.99 -3.27 -5.13
CA ALA A 160 0.07 -3.89 -4.20
C ALA A 160 -0.81 -2.84 -3.47
N ALA A 161 -0.22 -1.71 -3.06
CA ALA A 161 -0.93 -0.61 -2.41
C ALA A 161 -1.95 0.06 -3.36
N THR A 162 -1.58 0.28 -4.62
CA THR A 162 -2.51 0.83 -5.63
C THR A 162 -3.66 -0.15 -5.92
N MET A 163 -3.39 -1.45 -5.96
CA MET A 163 -4.44 -2.47 -6.08
C MET A 163 -5.36 -2.50 -4.86
N LEU A 164 -4.81 -2.49 -3.64
CA LEU A 164 -5.60 -2.38 -2.41
C LEU A 164 -6.47 -1.12 -2.41
N GLY A 165 -5.89 0.03 -2.78
CA GLY A 165 -6.60 1.30 -2.91
C GLY A 165 -7.73 1.23 -3.93
N SER A 166 -7.51 0.59 -5.08
CA SER A 166 -8.56 0.39 -6.09
C SER A 166 -9.70 -0.50 -5.59
N ILE A 167 -9.40 -1.59 -4.87
CA ILE A 167 -10.40 -2.48 -4.27
C ILE A 167 -11.23 -1.71 -3.23
N GLN A 168 -10.58 -0.94 -2.35
CA GLN A 168 -11.27 -0.11 -1.36
C GLN A 168 -12.13 0.96 -2.01
N MET A 169 -11.63 1.62 -3.05
CA MET A 169 -12.37 2.65 -3.77
C MET A 169 -13.62 2.08 -4.43
N LEU A 170 -13.49 0.96 -5.16
CA LEU A 170 -14.62 0.31 -5.83
C LEU A 170 -15.63 -0.26 -4.83
N SER A 171 -15.17 -0.85 -3.72
CA SER A 171 -16.04 -1.31 -2.62
C SER A 171 -16.84 -0.17 -2.00
N ARG A 172 -16.19 0.96 -1.67
CA ARG A 172 -16.89 2.11 -1.09
C ARG A 172 -17.88 2.71 -2.08
N MET A 173 -17.49 2.78 -3.35
CA MET A 173 -18.34 3.27 -4.42
C MET A 173 -19.54 2.34 -4.66
N SER A 174 -19.34 1.01 -4.68
CA SER A 174 -20.44 0.04 -4.83
C SER A 174 -21.40 0.12 -3.66
N LEU A 175 -20.93 0.16 -2.41
CA LEU A 175 -21.79 0.32 -1.24
C LEU A 175 -22.55 1.66 -1.23
N ARG A 176 -21.93 2.74 -1.71
CA ARG A 176 -22.60 4.04 -1.87
C ARG A 176 -23.67 3.96 -2.96
N ALA A 177 -23.32 3.45 -4.13
CA ALA A 177 -24.24 3.29 -5.26
C ALA A 177 -25.40 2.34 -4.92
N SER A 178 -25.14 1.27 -4.16
CA SER A 178 -26.16 0.34 -3.68
C SER A 178 -27.14 0.96 -2.70
N ARG A 179 -26.80 2.04 -1.97
CA ARG A 179 -27.78 2.78 -1.16
C ARG A 179 -28.72 3.61 -2.03
N PHE A 180 -28.18 4.24 -3.08
CA PHE A 180 -28.98 5.02 -4.04
C PHE A 180 -29.87 4.10 -4.89
N VAL A 181 -29.29 3.07 -5.51
CA VAL A 181 -30.03 2.11 -6.36
C VAL A 181 -30.92 1.18 -5.52
N GLY A 182 -30.48 0.78 -4.33
CA GLY A 182 -31.24 -0.04 -3.39
C GLY A 182 -32.49 0.67 -2.88
N GLY A 183 -32.38 1.96 -2.54
CA GLY A 183 -33.52 2.79 -2.14
C GLY A 183 -34.52 3.03 -3.26
N SER A 184 -34.07 3.08 -4.52
CA SER A 184 -34.94 3.38 -5.67
C SER A 184 -35.52 2.16 -6.40
N ARG A 185 -34.85 1.00 -6.35
CA ARG A 185 -35.26 -0.22 -7.10
C ARG A 185 -35.82 -1.34 -6.23
N PHE A 186 -35.60 -1.32 -4.91
CA PHE A 186 -36.19 -2.30 -3.98
C PHE A 186 -37.32 -1.71 -3.11
N SER A 187 -37.52 -0.38 -3.14
CA SER A 187 -38.70 0.29 -2.55
C SER A 187 -39.93 0.31 -3.47
N SER A 188 -39.98 -0.50 -4.54
CA SER A 188 -41.21 -0.75 -5.30
C SER A 188 -41.98 -1.96 -4.75
N GLY A 189 -41.87 -2.21 -3.43
CA GLY A 189 -42.61 -3.25 -2.70
C GLY A 189 -43.48 -2.69 -1.57
N SER A 190 -43.68 -1.37 -1.48
CA SER A 190 -44.49 -0.74 -0.45
C SER A 190 -45.47 0.25 -1.09
N GLY A 191 -46.70 -0.20 -1.30
CA GLY A 191 -47.88 0.67 -1.41
C GLY A 191 -48.38 1.01 -2.82
N SER A 192 -49.12 0.10 -3.45
CA SER A 192 -50.31 0.44 -4.27
C SER A 192 -51.22 -0.77 -4.43
N ARG A 193 -52.38 -0.72 -3.75
CA ARG A 193 -53.51 -1.64 -3.94
C ARG A 193 -54.09 -1.42 -5.34
N SER A 194 -54.08 -2.44 -6.20
CA SER A 194 -55.13 -2.60 -7.23
C SER A 194 -55.19 -4.03 -7.75
N ARG A 195 -56.41 -4.50 -7.99
CA ARG A 195 -56.83 -5.86 -8.30
C ARG A 195 -56.56 -6.25 -9.76
N SER A 196 -56.34 -7.55 -9.92
CA SER A 196 -56.92 -8.45 -10.93
C SER A 196 -56.07 -8.96 -12.10
N LYS A 197 -56.14 -10.31 -12.20
CA LYS A 197 -56.14 -11.21 -13.36
C LYS A 197 -54.84 -11.43 -14.16
N SER A 198 -54.25 -12.60 -13.85
CA SER A 198 -53.88 -13.70 -14.76
C SER A 198 -53.65 -13.35 -16.24
N SER A 199 -52.43 -13.56 -16.75
CA SER A 199 -52.07 -14.80 -17.45
C SER A 199 -50.67 -14.77 -18.07
N SER A 200 -50.04 -15.94 -18.06
CA SER A 200 -48.98 -16.47 -18.92
C SER A 200 -47.61 -15.78 -19.06
N ASN A 201 -46.60 -16.49 -18.51
CA ASN A 201 -45.31 -16.85 -19.11
C ASN A 201 -44.48 -15.77 -19.81
N SER A 202 -43.41 -15.32 -19.13
CA SER A 202 -42.02 -15.72 -19.48
C SER A 202 -40.99 -14.96 -18.61
N SER A 203 -39.98 -15.68 -18.11
CA SER A 203 -38.71 -15.16 -17.55
C SER A 203 -38.67 -14.57 -16.12
N SER A 204 -39.47 -15.09 -15.17
CA SER A 204 -39.40 -14.72 -13.74
C SER A 204 -38.10 -15.10 -12.99
N ASN A 205 -37.12 -15.72 -13.66
CA ASN A 205 -35.82 -16.06 -13.06
C ASN A 205 -34.85 -14.88 -12.98
N SER A 206 -35.08 -13.80 -13.73
CA SER A 206 -34.13 -12.68 -13.81
C SER A 206 -34.18 -11.76 -12.58
N SER A 207 -35.33 -11.58 -11.94
CA SER A 207 -35.48 -10.71 -10.77
C SER A 207 -34.90 -11.32 -9.49
N GLY A 208 -35.12 -12.62 -9.25
CA GLY A 208 -34.55 -13.34 -8.10
C GLY A 208 -33.03 -13.49 -8.18
N LEU A 209 -32.51 -13.80 -9.37
CA LEU A 209 -31.06 -13.87 -9.62
C LEU A 209 -30.38 -12.52 -9.38
N ARG A 210 -31.00 -11.41 -9.82
CA ARG A 210 -30.49 -10.05 -9.60
C ARG A 210 -30.45 -9.67 -8.12
N ALA A 211 -31.47 -10.06 -7.33
CA ALA A 211 -31.47 -9.83 -5.89
C ALA A 211 -30.34 -10.60 -5.18
N LEU A 212 -30.07 -11.85 -5.60
CA LEU A 212 -28.97 -12.65 -5.08
C LEU A 212 -27.61 -12.04 -5.42
N LEU A 213 -27.41 -11.61 -6.68
CA LEU A 213 -26.19 -10.93 -7.12
C LEU A 213 -25.96 -9.61 -6.38
N PHE A 214 -27.02 -8.87 -6.07
CA PHE A 214 -26.94 -7.65 -5.27
C PHE A 214 -26.50 -7.92 -3.83
N LEU A 215 -27.05 -8.95 -3.19
CA LEU A 215 -26.62 -9.39 -1.86
C LEU A 215 -25.15 -9.83 -1.88
N LEU A 216 -24.76 -10.63 -2.88
CA LEU A 216 -23.38 -11.05 -3.08
C LEU A 216 -22.43 -9.87 -3.29
N LEU A 217 -22.84 -8.86 -4.06
CA LEU A 217 -22.06 -7.62 -4.24
C LEU A 217 -21.83 -6.91 -2.90
N ILE A 218 -22.85 -6.76 -2.06
CA ILE A 218 -22.71 -6.12 -0.74
C ILE A 218 -21.74 -6.93 0.12
N LEU A 219 -21.92 -8.25 0.16
CA LEU A 219 -21.06 -9.16 0.91
C LEU A 219 -19.59 -9.02 0.47
N VAL A 220 -19.31 -9.14 -0.83
CA VAL A 220 -17.96 -9.02 -1.39
C VAL A 220 -17.39 -7.61 -1.22
N SER A 221 -18.23 -6.57 -1.29
CA SER A 221 -17.77 -5.19 -1.08
C SER A 221 -17.35 -4.95 0.37
N ILE A 222 -17.95 -5.62 1.36
CA ILE A 222 -17.53 -5.51 2.75
C ILE A 222 -16.31 -6.40 3.03
N ILE A 223 -16.35 -7.66 2.57
CA ILE A 223 -15.36 -8.68 2.91
C ILE A 223 -14.10 -8.59 2.03
N GLY A 224 -14.24 -8.22 0.77
CA GLY A 224 -13.14 -8.14 -0.21
C GLY A 224 -11.98 -7.22 0.23
N PRO A 225 -12.24 -5.95 0.63
CA PRO A 225 -11.21 -5.05 1.13
C PRO A 225 -10.48 -5.59 2.37
N PHE A 226 -11.19 -6.30 3.25
CA PHE A 226 -10.59 -6.91 4.44
C PHE A 226 -9.56 -7.98 4.06
N PHE A 227 -9.90 -8.90 3.15
CA PHE A 227 -8.94 -9.90 2.66
C PHE A 227 -7.81 -9.28 1.85
N ALA A 228 -8.09 -8.27 1.01
CA ALA A 228 -7.05 -7.55 0.27
C ALA A 228 -6.04 -6.89 1.23
N MET A 229 -6.52 -6.34 2.35
CA MET A 229 -5.67 -5.77 3.40
C MET A 229 -4.82 -6.84 4.09
N LEU A 230 -5.38 -8.02 4.39
CA LEU A 230 -4.62 -9.14 4.94
C LEU A 230 -3.51 -9.61 3.99
N PHE A 231 -3.80 -9.71 2.69
CA PHE A 231 -2.81 -10.08 1.68
C PHE A 231 -1.72 -9.02 1.55
N TYR A 232 -2.08 -7.73 1.55
CA TYR A 232 -1.13 -6.63 1.53
C TYR A 232 -0.18 -6.66 2.74
N PHE A 233 -0.70 -6.82 3.95
CA PHE A 233 0.15 -6.90 5.15
C PHE A 233 1.02 -8.16 5.18
N SER A 234 0.50 -9.28 4.68
CA SER A 234 1.27 -10.52 4.54
C SER A 234 2.45 -10.34 3.59
N LEU A 235 2.24 -9.60 2.50
CA LEU A 235 3.29 -9.23 1.55
C LEU A 235 4.33 -8.32 2.20
N SER A 236 3.89 -7.26 2.89
CA SER A 236 4.76 -6.29 3.58
C SER A 236 5.69 -6.98 4.59
N ARG A 237 5.16 -7.78 5.52
CA ARG A 237 5.98 -8.41 6.57
C ARG A 237 7.12 -9.26 6.02
N LYS A 238 6.90 -9.99 4.93
CA LYS A 238 7.94 -10.84 4.33
C LYS A 238 9.08 -10.05 3.73
N ARG A 239 8.82 -8.81 3.33
CA ARG A 239 9.80 -7.88 2.77
C ARG A 239 10.63 -7.21 3.86
N GLU A 240 9.98 -6.81 4.96
CA GLU A 240 10.70 -6.31 6.16
C GLU A 240 11.74 -7.30 6.68
N TYR A 241 11.37 -8.58 6.86
CA TYR A 241 12.35 -9.60 7.30
C TYR A 241 13.51 -9.80 6.32
N LEU A 242 13.26 -9.61 5.02
CA LEU A 242 14.29 -9.72 3.99
C LEU A 242 15.19 -8.48 4.04
N ALA A 243 14.61 -7.31 4.28
CA ALA A 243 15.32 -6.05 4.44
C ALA A 243 16.25 -6.09 5.66
N ASP A 244 15.76 -6.55 6.83
CA ASP A 244 16.57 -6.70 8.04
C ASP A 244 17.74 -7.68 7.84
N ALA A 245 17.47 -8.82 7.21
CA ALA A 245 18.51 -9.80 6.91
C ALA A 245 19.55 -9.26 5.92
N SER A 246 19.12 -8.41 4.99
CA SER A 246 20.00 -7.76 4.02
C SER A 246 20.82 -6.67 4.67
N ALA A 247 20.22 -5.84 5.53
CA ALA A 247 20.92 -4.84 6.31
C ALA A 247 22.04 -5.48 7.14
N ALA A 248 21.75 -6.54 7.90
CA ALA A 248 22.75 -7.27 8.68
C ALA A 248 23.89 -7.83 7.80
N ARG A 249 23.57 -8.29 6.58
CA ARG A 249 24.57 -8.79 5.63
C ARG A 249 25.44 -7.66 5.04
N LEU A 250 24.83 -6.51 4.73
CA LEU A 250 25.49 -5.35 4.14
C LEU A 250 26.40 -4.64 5.16
N THR A 251 25.89 -4.42 6.37
CA THR A 251 26.66 -3.77 7.44
C THR A 251 27.68 -4.69 8.08
N ARG A 252 27.49 -6.01 8.01
CA ARG A 252 28.22 -7.02 8.82
C ARG A 252 28.12 -6.78 10.32
N TYR A 253 27.16 -5.96 10.75
CA TYR A 253 26.96 -5.54 12.13
C TYR A 253 25.46 -5.42 12.42
N PRO A 254 24.79 -6.54 12.80
CA PRO A 254 23.35 -6.56 13.03
C PRO A 254 22.91 -5.70 14.23
N GLU A 255 23.78 -5.54 15.23
CA GLU A 255 23.51 -4.75 16.44
C GLU A 255 23.25 -3.28 16.14
N GLY A 256 23.83 -2.73 15.07
CA GLY A 256 23.58 -1.35 14.64
C GLY A 256 22.10 -1.12 14.32
N LEU A 257 21.49 -2.01 13.52
CA LEU A 257 20.06 -1.91 13.20
C LEU A 257 19.20 -2.21 14.43
N ALA A 258 19.56 -3.20 15.24
CA ALA A 258 18.79 -3.57 16.43
C ALA A 258 18.72 -2.41 17.45
N SER A 259 19.85 -1.78 17.76
CA SER A 259 19.92 -0.63 18.66
C SER A 259 19.19 0.60 18.09
N ALA A 260 19.29 0.82 16.78
CA ALA A 260 18.52 1.88 16.12
C ALA A 260 17.01 1.67 16.27
N LEU A 261 16.52 0.45 16.04
CA LEU A 261 15.10 0.10 16.19
C LEU A 261 14.62 0.24 17.63
N GLU A 262 15.46 -0.10 18.62
CA GLU A 262 15.16 0.10 20.03
C GLU A 262 14.90 1.58 20.32
N LYS A 263 15.80 2.48 19.89
CA LYS A 263 15.63 3.94 20.03
C LYS A 263 14.38 4.46 19.32
N ILE A 264 14.15 4.01 18.08
CA ILE A 264 12.96 4.39 17.31
C ILE A 264 11.69 3.96 18.05
N SER A 265 11.66 2.75 18.60
CA SER A 265 10.51 2.22 19.34
C SER A 265 10.20 2.98 20.63
N MET A 266 11.22 3.51 21.31
CA MET A 266 11.04 4.35 22.50
C MET A 266 10.57 5.77 22.15
N SER A 267 10.94 6.25 20.95
CA SER A 267 10.62 7.61 20.49
C SER A 267 9.25 7.75 19.81
N SER A 268 8.49 6.67 19.61
CA SER A 268 7.24 6.65 18.84
C SER A 268 6.06 7.43 19.44
N PHE A 269 6.31 8.32 20.41
CA PHE A 269 5.33 9.23 20.98
C PHE A 269 5.31 10.53 20.16
N ILE A 270 4.53 10.58 19.06
CA ILE A 270 4.44 11.80 18.23
C ILE A 270 3.00 12.34 18.17
N ARG A 271 2.87 13.58 18.66
CA ARG A 271 1.80 14.54 18.36
C ARG A 271 1.89 14.93 16.88
N ASN A 272 0.76 14.89 16.16
CA ASN A 272 0.54 15.44 14.81
C ASN A 272 1.17 14.68 13.62
N ALA A 273 0.82 13.41 13.41
CA ALA A 273 0.90 12.84 12.08
C ALA A 273 -0.37 13.15 11.28
N ASN A 274 -0.20 13.76 10.10
CA ASN A 274 -1.29 14.01 9.17
C ASN A 274 -1.84 12.66 8.66
N SER A 275 -3.16 12.47 8.64
CA SER A 275 -3.81 11.15 8.42
C SER A 275 -3.53 10.49 7.05
N LEU A 276 -2.89 11.23 6.13
CA LEU A 276 -2.63 10.81 4.75
C LEU A 276 -1.27 10.10 4.55
N THR A 277 -0.32 10.24 5.47
CA THR A 277 1.03 9.61 5.35
C THR A 277 1.25 8.44 6.31
N GLY A 278 0.27 8.15 7.19
CA GLY A 278 0.32 7.10 8.22
C GLY A 278 0.84 5.72 7.78
N PRO A 279 0.45 5.19 6.59
CA PRO A 279 0.92 3.89 6.11
C PRO A 279 2.35 3.85 5.54
N MET A 280 3.02 5.00 5.39
CA MET A 280 4.36 5.13 4.79
C MET A 280 5.49 5.19 5.83
N PHE A 281 5.16 5.10 7.11
CA PHE A 281 6.12 5.21 8.21
C PHE A 281 6.48 3.84 8.78
N ILE A 282 7.73 3.65 9.18
CA ILE A 282 8.21 2.43 9.87
C ILE A 282 7.36 2.12 11.11
N VAL A 283 6.92 3.17 11.81
CA VAL A 283 5.92 3.08 12.88
C VAL A 283 4.68 3.84 12.45
N ASN A 284 3.53 3.14 12.35
CA ASN A 284 2.24 3.76 12.05
C ASN A 284 1.82 4.70 13.20
N PRO A 285 1.76 6.03 12.98
CA PRO A 285 1.48 7.00 14.02
C PRO A 285 -0.01 7.06 14.44
N LEU A 286 -0.90 6.35 13.74
CA LEU A 286 -2.35 6.35 14.00
C LEU A 286 -2.82 5.23 14.94
N ARG A 287 -1.91 4.37 15.42
CA ARG A 287 -2.30 3.20 16.24
C ARG A 287 -2.77 3.55 17.67
N SER A 288 -2.61 4.80 18.13
CA SER A 288 -2.97 5.20 19.49
C SER A 288 -4.36 5.83 19.65
N THR A 289 -5.10 6.09 18.57
CA THR A 289 -6.40 6.80 18.67
C THR A 289 -7.62 5.88 18.83
N ASP A 290 -7.46 4.56 18.63
CA ASP A 290 -8.55 3.58 18.68
C ASP A 290 -8.70 2.86 20.04
N SER A 291 -8.09 3.37 21.12
CA SER A 291 -8.25 2.79 22.48
C SER A 291 -9.01 3.68 23.46
N LEU A 292 -9.77 4.67 22.99
CA LEU A 292 -10.62 5.53 23.85
C LEU A 292 -12.00 5.88 23.26
N LEU A 293 -12.64 4.95 22.54
CA LEU A 293 -14.11 4.82 22.39
C LEU A 293 -14.45 3.36 22.05
#